data_AF-A0A6J7UR75-F1
#
_entry.id   AF-A0A6J7UR75-F1
#
_cell.length_a   1.000
_cell.length_b   1.000
_cell.length_c   1.000
_cell.angle_alpha   90.00
_cell.angle_beta   90.00
_cell.angle_gamma   90.00
#
_symmetry.space_group_name_H-M   'P 1'
#
loop_
_entity.id
_entity.type
_entity.pdbx_description
1 polymer ?
#
loop_
_entity_poly.entity_id
_entity_poly.type
_entity_poly.pdbx_seq_one_letter_code
_entity_poly.pdbx_strand_id
1 'polypeptide(L)'
;MLNPDVNVVTYDTRLSADNIMDILPGYDVVVDGADNFPSRYLLNDASVKLGIPVVHGSIFRFEGMVSVFDPKSGPTYRDMVPEPPPAELAPSCAEAGVLGVLPGIIGSIQALETIKLLLGLGDSLSGRILAIDTLEMSFRTFKLRPDPSNVVTWANRDKIEVRDLDGLCAPWMGH
;
A
#
# COMPACT_ATOMS: atom_id res chain seq x y z
N MET A 1 -17.96 0.65 20.36
CA MET A 1 -17.91 0.13 18.98
C MET A 1 -19.09 0.75 18.23
N LEU A 2 -18.89 1.30 17.01
CA LEU A 2 -19.93 2.02 16.27
C LEU A 2 -20.97 1.10 15.61
N ASN A 3 -20.52 -0.06 15.12
CA ASN A 3 -21.36 -1.11 14.57
C ASN A 3 -21.11 -2.39 15.39
N PRO A 4 -22.09 -2.95 16.11
CA PRO A 4 -21.92 -4.15 16.92
C PRO A 4 -21.88 -5.45 16.11
N ASP A 5 -22.27 -5.43 14.84
CA ASP A 5 -22.38 -6.64 14.01
C ASP A 5 -21.05 -7.03 13.34
N VAL A 6 -19.98 -6.24 13.53
CA VAL A 6 -18.66 -6.53 12.97
C VAL A 6 -17.72 -7.14 14.01
N ASN A 7 -16.91 -8.11 13.57
CA ASN A 7 -15.81 -8.62 14.38
C ASN A 7 -14.56 -7.76 14.17
N VAL A 8 -14.09 -7.11 15.22
CA VAL A 8 -12.87 -6.28 15.18
C VAL A 8 -11.74 -7.06 15.85
N VAL A 9 -10.80 -7.55 15.04
CA VAL A 9 -9.58 -8.23 15.51
C VAL A 9 -8.44 -7.20 15.55
N THR A 10 -7.86 -6.99 16.73
CA THR A 10 -6.78 -6.02 16.95
C THR A 10 -5.46 -6.72 17.19
N TYR A 11 -4.37 -6.13 16.70
CA TYR A 11 -3.00 -6.55 17.02
C TYR A 11 -2.25 -5.38 17.63
N ASP A 12 -1.95 -5.45 18.92
CA ASP A 12 -1.11 -4.46 19.61
C ASP A 12 0.37 -4.81 19.42
N THR A 13 0.81 -4.77 18.16
CA THR A 13 2.19 -5.04 17.76
C THR A 13 2.55 -4.21 16.54
N ARG A 14 3.84 -3.89 16.40
CA ARG A 14 4.37 -3.35 15.15
C ARG A 14 4.37 -4.46 14.11
N LEU A 15 3.89 -4.16 12.90
CA LEU A 15 4.02 -5.08 11.77
C LEU A 15 5.51 -5.15 11.35
N SER A 16 6.03 -6.38 11.24
CA SER A 16 7.42 -6.68 10.88
C SER A 16 7.50 -7.97 10.07
N ALA A 17 8.68 -8.30 9.54
CA ALA A 17 8.88 -9.56 8.81
C ALA A 17 8.57 -10.80 9.67
N ASP A 18 8.77 -10.70 10.99
CA ASP A 18 8.55 -11.80 11.94
C ASP A 18 7.07 -12.16 12.14
N ASN A 19 6.13 -11.26 11.85
CA ASN A 19 4.71 -11.48 12.13
C ASN A 19 3.78 -11.27 10.93
N ILE A 20 4.23 -10.58 9.89
CA ILE A 20 3.38 -10.20 8.77
C ILE A 20 2.82 -11.43 8.02
N MET A 21 3.63 -12.49 7.91
CA MET A 21 3.25 -13.72 7.23
C MET A 21 2.27 -14.59 8.03
N ASP A 22 2.15 -14.36 9.33
CA ASP A 22 1.15 -15.02 10.19
C ASP A 22 -0.17 -14.23 10.21
N ILE A 23 -0.09 -12.90 10.15
CA ILE A 23 -1.24 -12.01 10.25
C ILE A 23 -2.04 -11.94 8.94
N LEU A 24 -1.38 -11.70 7.80
CA LEU A 24 -2.10 -11.42 6.54
C LEU A 24 -2.94 -12.56 5.95
N PRO A 25 -2.55 -13.85 6.03
CA PRO A 25 -3.27 -14.93 5.32
C PRO A 25 -4.77 -15.05 5.64
N GLY A 26 -5.25 -14.46 6.74
CA GLY A 26 -6.66 -14.43 7.12
C GLY A 26 -7.50 -13.28 6.53
N TYR A 27 -6.92 -12.44 5.66
CA TYR A 27 -7.58 -11.24 5.13
C TYR A 27 -7.67 -11.25 3.59
N ASP A 28 -8.79 -10.74 3.07
CA ASP A 28 -9.06 -10.68 1.63
C ASP A 28 -8.45 -9.44 0.93
N VAL A 29 -8.36 -8.32 1.66
CA VAL A 29 -7.84 -7.03 1.19
C VAL A 29 -7.14 -6.34 2.34
N VAL A 30 -5.99 -5.71 2.08
CA VAL A 30 -5.30 -4.86 3.07
C VAL A 30 -5.51 -3.39 2.72
N VAL A 31 -5.73 -2.55 3.73
CA VAL A 31 -5.76 -1.09 3.58
C VAL A 31 -4.49 -0.53 4.20
N ASP A 32 -3.64 0.08 3.38
CA ASP A 32 -2.38 0.67 3.83
C ASP A 32 -2.56 2.13 4.22
N GLY A 33 -2.54 2.39 5.53
CA GLY A 33 -2.51 3.73 6.11
C GLY A 33 -1.14 4.11 6.70
N ALA A 34 -0.07 3.37 6.37
CA ALA A 34 1.24 3.60 6.96
C ALA A 34 1.93 4.86 6.39
N ASP A 35 2.65 5.55 7.27
CA ASP A 35 3.27 6.84 7.00
C ASP A 35 4.76 6.75 6.66
N ASN A 36 5.30 5.54 6.52
CA ASN A 36 6.72 5.29 6.33
C ASN A 36 6.99 4.24 5.24
N PHE A 37 8.13 4.36 4.56
CA PHE A 37 8.52 3.44 3.49
C PHE A 37 8.74 2.00 3.96
N PRO A 38 9.42 1.72 5.10
CA PRO A 38 9.63 0.33 5.54
C PRO A 38 8.35 -0.49 5.61
N SER A 39 7.28 0.04 6.21
CA SER A 39 5.98 -0.65 6.26
C SER A 39 5.37 -0.88 4.89
N ARG A 40 5.49 0.09 3.95
CA ARG A 40 4.95 -0.03 2.59
C ARG A 40 5.65 -1.13 1.78
N TYR A 41 6.97 -1.22 1.88
CA TYR A 41 7.74 -2.26 1.18
C TYR A 41 7.54 -3.64 1.81
N LEU A 42 7.56 -3.72 3.14
CA LEU A 42 7.24 -4.95 3.87
C LEU A 42 5.85 -5.48 3.46
N LEU A 43 4.85 -4.59 3.45
CA LEU A 43 3.49 -4.92 3.06
C LEU A 43 3.38 -5.31 1.59
N ASN A 44 4.07 -4.60 0.68
CA ASN A 44 4.12 -4.97 -0.73
C ASN A 44 4.65 -6.40 -0.91
N ASP A 45 5.75 -6.74 -0.27
CA ASP A 45 6.40 -8.04 -0.49
C ASP A 45 5.55 -9.18 0.08
N ALA A 46 4.94 -8.98 1.24
CA ALA A 46 3.96 -9.92 1.80
C ALA A 46 2.69 -10.03 0.93
N SER A 47 2.18 -8.90 0.43
CA SER A 47 1.05 -8.84 -0.49
C SER A 47 1.33 -9.63 -1.76
N VAL A 48 2.49 -9.44 -2.39
CA VAL A 48 2.91 -10.20 -3.56
C VAL A 48 3.14 -11.67 -3.22
N LYS A 49 3.65 -11.99 -2.04
CA LYS A 49 3.85 -13.40 -1.63
C LYS A 49 2.52 -14.14 -1.46
N LEU A 50 1.52 -13.48 -0.86
CA LEU A 50 0.23 -14.07 -0.50
C LEU A 50 -0.86 -13.88 -1.56
N GLY A 51 -0.70 -12.88 -2.43
CA GLY A 51 -1.63 -12.56 -3.49
C GLY A 51 -2.84 -11.78 -2.99
N ILE A 52 -2.63 -10.95 -1.97
CA ILE A 52 -3.66 -10.16 -1.31
C ILE A 52 -3.54 -8.72 -1.82
N PRO A 53 -4.58 -8.13 -2.43
CA PRO A 53 -4.51 -6.75 -2.91
C PRO A 53 -4.38 -5.75 -1.76
N VAL A 54 -3.67 -4.65 -2.04
CA VAL A 54 -3.46 -3.54 -1.11
C VAL A 54 -4.14 -2.28 -1.65
N VAL A 55 -5.04 -1.69 -0.88
CA VAL A 55 -5.60 -0.36 -1.14
C VAL A 55 -4.69 0.66 -0.47
N HIS A 56 -3.83 1.29 -1.26
CA HIS A 56 -2.81 2.19 -0.78
C HIS A 56 -3.29 3.64 -0.75
N GLY A 57 -2.98 4.33 0.35
CA GLY A 57 -3.15 5.76 0.52
C GLY A 57 -1.84 6.41 0.93
N SER A 58 -1.55 7.58 0.38
CA SER A 58 -0.42 8.40 0.84
C SER A 58 -0.77 9.88 0.80
N ILE A 59 -0.12 10.65 1.67
CA ILE A 59 -0.37 12.07 1.85
C ILE A 59 0.97 12.78 2.01
N PHE A 60 1.08 13.95 1.40
CA PHE A 60 2.19 14.86 1.60
C PHE A 60 1.68 16.30 1.57
N ARG A 61 1.80 17.01 2.70
CA ARG A 61 1.32 18.39 2.87
C ARG A 61 -0.18 18.54 2.56
N PHE A 62 -0.50 18.98 1.35
CA PHE A 62 -1.85 19.26 0.84
C PHE A 62 -2.27 18.32 -0.29
N GLU A 63 -1.42 17.36 -0.65
CA GLU A 63 -1.63 16.42 -1.73
C GLU A 63 -1.84 15.02 -1.17
N GLY A 64 -2.71 14.26 -1.82
CA GLY A 64 -2.93 12.86 -1.49
C GLY A 64 -3.01 11.98 -2.73
N MET A 65 -2.71 10.71 -2.56
CA MET A 65 -2.77 9.70 -3.62
C MET A 65 -3.46 8.44 -3.14
N VAL A 66 -4.25 7.82 -4.03
CA VAL A 66 -4.86 6.50 -3.81
C VAL A 66 -4.64 5.63 -5.04
N SER A 67 -4.29 4.37 -4.81
CA SER A 67 -4.17 3.33 -5.83
C SER A 67 -4.56 1.98 -5.22
N VAL A 68 -4.91 1.02 -6.08
CA VAL A 68 -5.00 -0.39 -5.68
C VAL A 68 -3.82 -1.14 -6.30
N PHE A 69 -3.10 -1.88 -5.47
CA PHE A 69 -2.04 -2.78 -5.91
C PHE A 69 -2.55 -4.21 -5.79
N ASP A 70 -2.94 -4.81 -6.91
CA ASP A 70 -3.32 -6.22 -6.97
C ASP A 70 -2.19 -7.03 -7.62
N PRO A 71 -1.42 -7.81 -6.84
CA PRO A 71 -0.28 -8.55 -7.38
C PRO A 71 -0.67 -9.62 -8.39
N LYS A 72 -1.91 -10.14 -8.36
CA LYS A 72 -2.34 -11.23 -9.25
C LYS A 72 -2.69 -10.74 -10.65
N SER A 73 -3.10 -9.48 -10.78
CA SER A 73 -3.72 -8.98 -12.01
C SER A 73 -3.27 -7.58 -12.46
N GLY A 74 -2.52 -6.85 -11.62
CA GLY A 74 -2.15 -5.46 -11.83
C GLY A 74 -0.73 -5.13 -11.36
N PRO A 75 -0.36 -3.83 -11.39
CA PRO A 75 0.89 -3.38 -10.81
C PRO A 75 0.87 -3.47 -9.29
N THR A 76 2.07 -3.52 -8.73
CA THR A 76 2.43 -3.55 -7.32
C THR A 76 2.99 -2.20 -6.89
N TYR A 77 3.24 -2.01 -5.59
CA TYR A 77 3.89 -0.78 -5.12
C TYR A 77 5.28 -0.60 -5.73
N ARG A 78 6.03 -1.71 -5.92
CA ARG A 78 7.35 -1.69 -6.55
C ARG A 78 7.34 -1.34 -8.03
N ASP A 79 6.22 -1.51 -8.74
CA ASP A 79 6.10 -0.99 -10.11
C ASP A 79 5.99 0.55 -10.14
N MET A 80 5.48 1.15 -9.05
CA MET A 80 5.40 2.60 -8.90
C MET A 80 6.68 3.19 -8.31
N VAL A 81 7.25 2.53 -7.31
CA VAL A 81 8.45 2.94 -6.58
C VAL A 81 9.38 1.73 -6.41
N PRO A 82 10.26 1.45 -7.39
CA PRO A 82 11.06 0.23 -7.41
C PRO A 82 11.94 0.02 -6.18
N GLU A 83 12.61 1.10 -5.76
CA GLU A 83 13.52 1.11 -4.62
C GLU A 83 13.14 2.24 -3.64
N PRO A 84 13.25 2.00 -2.33
CA PRO A 84 12.96 3.02 -1.34
C PRO A 84 13.91 4.21 -1.52
N PRO A 85 13.41 5.45 -1.41
CA PRO A 85 14.27 6.62 -1.44
C PRO A 85 15.27 6.57 -0.27
N PRO A 86 16.46 7.22 -0.40
CA PRO A 86 17.40 7.36 0.70
C PRO A 86 16.71 7.95 1.93
N ALA A 87 17.02 7.44 3.13
CA ALA A 87 16.37 7.86 4.37
C ALA A 87 16.42 9.38 4.60
N GLU A 88 17.50 10.03 4.17
CA GLU A 88 17.70 11.49 4.26
C GLU A 88 16.73 12.31 3.39
N LEU A 89 16.15 11.71 2.35
CA LEU A 89 15.24 12.34 1.39
C LEU A 89 13.77 11.98 1.64
N ALA A 90 13.49 11.22 2.69
CA ALA A 90 12.18 10.62 2.96
C ALA A 90 11.63 11.04 4.33
N PRO A 91 11.37 12.34 4.58
CA PRO A 91 10.78 12.78 5.83
C PRO A 91 9.40 12.14 6.01
N SER A 92 9.09 11.76 7.24
CA SER A 92 7.77 11.23 7.60
C SER A 92 6.67 12.31 7.49
N CYS A 93 5.40 11.89 7.43
CA CYS A 93 4.26 12.82 7.47
C CYS A 93 4.29 13.72 8.72
N ALA A 94 4.79 13.19 9.84
CA ALA A 94 4.96 13.92 11.10
C ALA A 94 6.02 15.04 11.01
N GLU A 95 7.04 14.87 10.16
CA GLU A 95 8.12 15.85 9.97
C GLU A 95 7.78 16.90 8.91
N ALA A 96 7.03 16.52 7.86
CA ALA A 96 6.65 17.42 6.77
C ALA A 96 5.40 18.28 7.06
N GLY A 97 4.55 17.83 7.99
CA GLY A 97 3.24 18.42 8.28
C GLY A 97 2.18 18.02 7.25
N VAL A 98 0.94 17.79 7.71
CA VAL A 98 -0.19 17.38 6.88
C VAL A 98 -1.44 18.18 7.25
N LEU A 99 -2.24 18.55 6.25
CA LEU A 99 -3.57 19.11 6.48
C LEU A 99 -4.46 18.04 7.14
N GLY A 100 -4.83 18.24 8.41
CA GLY A 100 -5.46 17.20 9.24
C GLY A 100 -6.76 16.59 8.71
N VAL A 101 -7.47 17.26 7.79
CA VAL A 101 -8.68 16.71 7.14
C VAL A 101 -8.38 15.77 5.97
N LEU A 102 -7.20 15.88 5.36
CA LEU A 102 -6.81 15.12 4.18
C LEU A 102 -6.74 13.60 4.43
N PRO A 103 -6.23 13.09 5.58
CA PRO A 103 -6.35 11.68 5.94
C PRO A 103 -7.78 11.16 5.93
N GLY A 104 -8.76 11.97 6.34
CA GLY A 104 -10.17 11.59 6.28
C GLY A 104 -10.69 11.42 4.85
N ILE A 105 -10.26 12.29 3.93
CA ILE A 105 -10.60 12.21 2.51
C ILE A 105 -9.97 10.95 1.88
N ILE A 106 -8.66 10.76 2.06
CA ILE A 106 -7.93 9.62 1.52
C ILE A 106 -8.45 8.31 2.08
N GLY A 107 -8.63 8.21 3.40
CA GLY A 107 -9.17 7.02 4.05
C GLY A 107 -10.59 6.67 3.58
N SER A 108 -11.42 7.68 3.28
CA SER A 108 -12.76 7.45 2.72
C SER A 108 -12.71 6.83 1.31
N ILE A 109 -11.76 7.28 0.48
CA ILE A 109 -11.56 6.72 -0.86
C ILE A 109 -10.96 5.31 -0.75
N GLN A 110 -10.04 5.06 0.17
CA GLN A 110 -9.51 3.72 0.43
C GLN A 110 -10.63 2.76 0.88
N ALA A 111 -11.52 3.20 1.77
CA ALA A 111 -12.67 2.40 2.19
C ALA A 111 -13.60 2.09 1.01
N LEU A 112 -13.86 3.06 0.13
CA LEU A 112 -14.66 2.86 -1.08
C LEU A 112 -14.04 1.82 -2.03
N GLU A 113 -12.73 1.91 -2.29
CA GLU A 113 -12.03 0.92 -3.14
C GLU A 113 -12.01 -0.47 -2.50
N THR A 114 -11.89 -0.55 -1.17
CA THR A 114 -11.96 -1.81 -0.44
C THR A 114 -13.32 -2.48 -0.62
N ILE A 115 -14.41 -1.72 -0.46
CA ILE A 115 -15.78 -2.22 -0.68
C ILE A 115 -15.94 -2.70 -2.12
N LYS A 116 -15.43 -1.95 -3.10
CA LYS A 116 -15.49 -2.35 -4.51
C LYS A 116 -14.75 -3.65 -4.78
N LEU A 117 -13.57 -3.84 -4.20
CA LEU A 117 -12.80 -5.08 -4.36
C LEU A 117 -13.54 -6.27 -3.74
N LEU A 118 -14.02 -6.14 -2.51
CA LEU A 118 -14.73 -7.21 -1.79
C LEU A 118 -16.03 -7.63 -2.50
N LEU A 119 -16.73 -6.67 -3.10
CA LEU A 119 -18.02 -6.90 -3.75
C LEU A 119 -17.92 -7.09 -5.28
N GLY A 120 -16.72 -6.96 -5.87
CA GLY A 120 -16.52 -7.02 -7.32
C GLY A 120 -17.25 -5.92 -8.10
N LEU A 121 -17.29 -4.69 -7.57
CA LEU A 121 -18.06 -3.59 -8.14
C LEU A 121 -17.22 -2.65 -9.02
N GLY A 122 -17.60 -2.56 -10.29
CA GLY A 122 -17.01 -1.63 -11.26
C GLY A 122 -15.50 -1.80 -11.40
N ASP A 123 -14.84 -0.75 -11.88
CA ASP A 123 -13.39 -0.77 -12.10
C ASP A 123 -12.64 -0.20 -10.89
N SER A 124 -11.82 -1.01 -10.24
CA SER A 124 -10.93 -0.56 -9.15
C SER A 124 -9.83 0.38 -9.65
N LEU A 125 -9.19 1.12 -8.75
CA LEU A 125 -8.00 1.92 -9.05
C LEU A 125 -6.76 1.06 -9.37
N SER A 126 -6.89 -0.26 -9.60
CA SER A 126 -5.76 -1.06 -10.08
C SER A 126 -5.29 -0.54 -11.43
N GLY A 127 -3.96 -0.36 -11.57
CA GLY A 127 -3.36 0.26 -12.75
C GLY A 127 -3.59 1.78 -12.87
N ARG A 128 -4.08 2.44 -11.81
CA ARG A 128 -4.40 3.88 -11.82
C ARG A 128 -4.02 4.55 -10.49
N ILE A 129 -3.38 5.71 -10.58
CA ILE A 129 -3.12 6.56 -9.42
C ILE A 129 -4.09 7.73 -9.47
N LEU A 130 -4.96 7.83 -8.45
CA LEU A 130 -5.78 9.00 -8.23
C LEU A 130 -4.99 9.99 -7.37
N ALA A 131 -4.56 11.10 -7.96
CA ALA A 131 -3.92 12.21 -7.25
C ALA A 131 -4.95 13.30 -6.95
N ILE A 132 -4.84 13.86 -5.75
CA ILE A 132 -5.72 14.89 -5.22
C ILE A 132 -4.86 16.05 -4.76
N ASP A 133 -5.09 17.23 -5.34
CA ASP A 133 -4.55 18.50 -4.87
C ASP A 133 -5.67 19.24 -4.13
N THR A 134 -5.52 19.43 -2.82
CA THR A 134 -6.55 20.12 -2.01
C THR A 134 -6.47 21.63 -2.03
N LEU A 135 -5.37 22.23 -2.52
CA LEU A 135 -5.28 23.68 -2.70
C LEU A 135 -6.08 24.11 -3.93
N GLU A 136 -5.94 23.35 -5.03
CA GLU A 136 -6.71 23.58 -6.26
C GLU A 136 -8.07 22.85 -6.27
N MET A 137 -8.30 21.95 -5.30
CA MET A 137 -9.43 21.01 -5.29
C MET A 137 -9.57 20.23 -6.60
N SER A 138 -8.45 19.71 -7.10
CA SER A 138 -8.39 18.98 -8.37
C SER A 138 -8.12 17.50 -8.17
N PHE A 139 -8.73 16.68 -9.03
CA PHE A 139 -8.57 15.23 -9.06
C PHE A 139 -8.00 14.84 -10.42
N ARG A 140 -6.86 14.16 -10.42
CA ARG A 140 -6.19 13.71 -11.65
C ARG A 140 -5.92 12.22 -11.56
N THR A 141 -6.18 11.51 -12.64
CA THR A 141 -5.90 10.06 -12.71
C THR A 141 -4.76 9.80 -13.67
N PHE A 142 -3.72 9.14 -13.19
CA PHE A 142 -2.59 8.70 -13.99
C PHE A 142 -2.66 7.19 -14.23
N LYS A 143 -2.24 6.73 -15.41
CA LYS A 143 -2.12 5.30 -15.68
C LYS A 143 -0.81 4.79 -15.07
N LEU A 144 -0.90 3.77 -14.24
CA LEU A 144 0.24 3.02 -13.73
C LEU A 144 0.38 1.73 -14.53
N ARG A 145 1.59 1.45 -15.00
CA ARG A 145 1.91 0.23 -15.74
C ARG A 145 2.90 -0.60 -14.94
N PRO A 146 2.85 -1.94 -15.05
CA PRO A 146 3.91 -2.79 -14.53
C PRO A 146 5.28 -2.35 -15.07
N ASP A 147 6.29 -2.34 -14.21
CA ASP A 147 7.66 -2.07 -14.58
C ASP A 147 8.32 -3.40 -15.01
N PRO A 148 8.79 -3.53 -16.27
CA PRO A 148 9.46 -4.75 -16.73
C PRO A 148 10.72 -5.13 -15.95
N SER A 149 11.32 -4.19 -15.21
CA SER A 149 12.50 -4.42 -14.38
C SER A 149 12.16 -4.88 -12.96
N ASN A 150 10.89 -4.84 -12.55
CA ASN A 150 10.46 -5.28 -11.23
C ASN A 150 10.65 -6.80 -11.07
N VAL A 151 11.54 -7.18 -10.14
CA VAL A 151 11.85 -8.58 -9.85
C VAL A 151 10.95 -9.18 -8.77
N VAL A 152 10.09 -8.39 -8.12
CA VAL A 152 9.18 -8.84 -7.06
C VAL A 152 7.77 -8.92 -7.64
N THR A 153 7.42 -10.10 -8.17
CA THR A 153 6.15 -10.30 -8.90
C THR A 153 5.39 -11.52 -8.37
N TRP A 154 4.08 -11.59 -8.65
CA TRP A 154 3.28 -12.77 -8.30
C TRP A 154 3.78 -14.06 -8.96
N ALA A 155 4.36 -13.95 -10.16
CA ALA A 155 4.85 -15.09 -10.93
C ALA A 155 6.04 -15.79 -10.25
N ASN A 156 6.86 -15.05 -9.50
CA ASN A 156 8.01 -15.59 -8.76
C ASN A 156 7.85 -15.48 -7.23
N ARG A 157 6.60 -15.40 -6.74
CA ARG A 157 6.25 -15.20 -5.33
C ARG A 157 6.91 -16.17 -4.35
N ASP A 158 7.15 -17.40 -4.79
CA ASP A 158 7.72 -18.44 -3.93
C ASP A 158 9.19 -18.13 -3.58
N LYS A 159 9.87 -17.33 -4.42
CA LYS A 159 11.27 -16.89 -4.23
C LYS A 159 11.41 -15.59 -3.43
N ILE A 160 10.31 -14.89 -3.17
CA ILE A 160 10.31 -13.63 -2.42
C ILE A 160 10.56 -13.93 -0.94
N GLU A 161 11.57 -13.29 -0.35
CA GLU A 161 11.75 -13.28 1.09
C GLU A 161 11.24 -11.95 1.66
N VAL A 162 10.25 -12.02 2.53
CA VAL A 162 9.73 -10.85 3.22
C VAL A 162 10.67 -10.51 4.37
N ARG A 163 11.23 -9.29 4.34
CA ARG A 163 12.21 -8.83 5.33
C ARG A 163 11.92 -7.38 5.71
N ASP A 164 12.33 -7.01 6.92
CA ASP A 164 12.32 -5.62 7.34
C ASP A 164 13.38 -4.84 6.57
N LEU A 165 13.08 -3.57 6.31
CA LEU A 165 13.92 -2.72 5.49
C LEU A 165 14.99 -2.05 6.37
N ASP A 166 16.06 -2.81 6.66
CA ASP A 166 17.20 -2.38 7.47
C ASP A 166 18.26 -1.66 6.63
N GLY A 167 18.02 -0.41 6.22
CA GLY A 167 19.02 0.49 5.62
C GLY A 167 19.62 0.08 4.26
N LEU A 168 19.42 -1.17 3.80
CA LEU A 168 19.81 -1.68 2.49
C LEU A 168 18.57 -1.73 1.59
N CYS A 169 18.59 -0.89 0.55
CA CYS A 169 17.46 -0.60 -0.31
C CYS A 169 17.23 -1.60 -1.46
N ALA A 170 17.52 -2.90 -1.28
CA ALA A 170 17.37 -3.90 -2.33
C ALA A 170 16.42 -5.05 -1.93
N PRO A 171 15.54 -5.52 -2.84
CA PRO A 171 14.74 -6.71 -2.59
C PRO A 171 15.63 -7.95 -2.44
N TRP A 172 15.34 -8.79 -1.46
CA TRP A 172 16.06 -10.04 -1.23
C TRP A 172 15.35 -11.17 -1.99
N MET A 173 16.09 -11.80 -2.91
CA MET A 173 15.64 -13.03 -3.58
C MET A 173 16.42 -14.20 -3.00
N GLY A 174 15.71 -15.20 -2.47
CA GLY A 174 16.32 -16.46 -2.06
C GLY A 174 16.86 -17.22 -3.27
N HIS A 175 18.01 -17.90 -3.10
CA HIS A 175 18.61 -18.77 -4.11
C HIS A 175 17.84 -20.08 -4.29
#